data_AF-A0A948G4K9-F1
#
_entry.id   AF-A0A948G4K9-F1
#
_cell.length_a   1.000
_cell.length_b   1.000
_cell.length_c   1.000
_cell.angle_alpha   90.00
_cell.angle_beta   90.00
_cell.angle_gamma   90.00
#
_symmetry.space_group_name_H-M   'P 1'
#
loop_
_entity.id
_entity.type
_entity.pdbx_description
1 polymer ?
#
loop_
_entity_poly.entity_id
_entity_poly.type
_entity_poly.pdbx_seq_one_letter_code
_entity_poly.pdbx_strand_id
1 'polypeptide(L)' 'MGAVPKRKLSTRRQGKRRANKKISLKNLLVCSNCGQKKESHRICPSCRKK' A
#
# COMPACT_ATOMS: atom_id res chain seq x y z
N MET A 1 -5.70 27.30 -23.49
CA MET A 1 -6.50 27.47 -22.25
C MET A 1 -7.06 26.12 -21.84
N GLY A 2 -6.60 25.54 -20.72
CA GLY A 2 -7.05 24.22 -20.24
C GLY A 2 -8.21 24.30 -19.25
N ALA A 3 -8.79 23.16 -18.87
CA ALA A 3 -9.82 23.09 -17.85
C ALA A 3 -9.24 23.51 -16.49
N VAL A 4 -9.55 24.73 -16.06
CA VAL A 4 -9.15 25.26 -14.76
C VAL A 4 -10.28 25.08 -13.74
N PRO A 5 -9.97 24.73 -12.48
CA PRO A 5 -10.98 24.63 -11.45
C PRO A 5 -11.59 26.02 -11.17
N LYS A 6 -12.92 26.11 -11.26
CA LYS A 6 -13.65 27.38 -11.01
C LYS A 6 -13.48 27.90 -9.57
N ARG A 7 -13.30 27.01 -8.59
CA ARG A 7 -13.15 27.35 -7.15
C ARG A 7 -12.29 26.31 -6.42
N LYS A 8 -11.70 26.72 -5.28
CA LYS A 8 -11.04 25.82 -4.33
C LYS A 8 -12.04 24.82 -3.73
N LEU A 9 -11.62 23.56 -3.60
CA LEU A 9 -12.41 22.53 -2.92
C LEU A 9 -12.41 22.77 -1.41
N SER A 10 -13.58 22.62 -0.76
CA SER A 10 -13.67 22.72 0.70
C SER A 10 -12.88 21.61 1.40
N THR A 11 -12.41 21.88 2.62
CA THR A 11 -11.68 20.91 3.47
C THR A 11 -12.47 19.62 3.65
N ARG A 12 -13.79 19.72 3.92
CA ARG A 12 -14.71 18.58 4.02
C ARG A 12 -14.74 17.73 2.74
N ARG A 13 -14.83 18.36 1.57
CA ARG A 13 -14.90 17.65 0.28
C ARG A 13 -13.57 16.98 -0.06
N GLN A 14 -12.45 17.65 0.22
CA GLN A 14 -11.11 17.06 0.07
C GLN A 14 -10.90 15.87 1.01
N GLY A 15 -11.29 16.00 2.28
CA GLY A 15 -11.19 14.95 3.29
C GLY A 15 -11.99 13.71 2.91
N LYS A 16 -13.27 13.87 2.54
CA LYS A 16 -14.12 12.77 2.05
C LYS A 16 -13.50 12.04 0.85
N ARG A 17 -12.93 12.79 -0.11
CA ARG A 17 -12.26 12.18 -1.27
C ARG A 17 -11.02 11.38 -0.89
N ARG A 18 -10.30 11.78 0.16
CA ARG A 18 -9.11 11.08 0.65
C ARG A 18 -9.43 9.91 1.59
N ALA A 19 -10.59 9.90 2.23
CA ALA A 19 -10.97 8.89 3.23
C ALA A 19 -10.92 7.44 2.70
N ASN A 20 -11.19 7.25 1.40
CA ASN A 20 -11.18 5.93 0.75
C ASN A 20 -9.80 5.51 0.26
N LYS A 21 -8.79 6.39 0.31
CA LYS A 21 -7.43 6.11 -0.14
C LYS A 21 -6.58 5.60 1.03
N LYS A 22 -6.85 4.39 1.49
CA LYS A 22 -6.10 3.73 2.57
C LYS A 22 -5.05 2.78 1.97
N ILE A 23 -3.86 2.75 2.57
CA ILE A 23 -2.80 1.79 2.23
C ILE A 23 -2.95 0.61 3.18
N SER A 24 -3.14 -0.59 2.66
CA SER A 24 -3.10 -1.83 3.43
C SER A 24 -1.66 -2.33 3.59
N LEU A 25 -1.28 -2.70 4.81
CA LEU A 25 -0.01 -3.38 5.03
C LEU A 25 -0.03 -4.77 4.40
N LYS A 26 1.13 -5.21 3.89
CA LYS A 26 1.28 -6.56 3.34
C LYS A 26 1.32 -7.57 4.48
N ASN A 27 0.66 -8.72 4.27
CA ASN A 27 0.76 -9.85 5.17
C ASN A 27 2.12 -10.53 4.99
N LEU A 28 2.96 -10.40 6.01
CA LEU A 28 4.29 -10.99 6.06
C LEU A 28 4.31 -12.18 7.03
N LEU A 29 4.87 -13.30 6.58
CA LEU A 29 5.06 -14.52 7.36
C LEU A 29 6.53 -14.74 7.66
N VAL A 30 6.84 -15.44 8.75
CA VAL A 30 8.21 -15.82 9.09
C VAL A 30 8.65 -16.98 8.18
N CYS A 31 9.84 -16.89 7.60
CA CYS A 31 10.43 -17.99 6.85
C CYS A 31 11.00 -19.04 7.80
N SER A 32 10.62 -20.31 7.61
CA SER A 32 11.11 -21.45 8.39
C SER A 32 12.64 -21.66 8.32
N ASN A 33 13.27 -21.27 7.21
CA ASN A 33 14.67 -21.59 6.95
C ASN A 33 15.65 -20.48 7.40
N CYS A 34 15.24 -19.21 7.39
CA CYS A 34 16.10 -18.07 7.74
C CYS A 34 15.50 -17.11 8.78
N GLY A 35 14.27 -17.35 9.26
CA GLY A 35 13.60 -16.49 10.25
C GLY A 35 13.19 -15.09 9.75
N GLN A 36 13.54 -14.73 8.52
CA GLN A 36 13.19 -13.43 7.94
C GLN A 36 11.72 -13.39 7.47
N LYS A 37 11.15 -12.18 7.46
CA LYS A 37 9.79 -11.94 6.98
C LYS A 37 9.72 -12.07 5.45
N LYS A 38 8.80 -12.88 4.95
CA LYS A 38 8.51 -13.07 3.53
C LYS A 38 7.05 -12.74 3.23
N GLU A 39 6.75 -12.37 1.99
CA GLU A 39 5.37 -12.23 1.54
C GLU A 39 4.67 -13.61 1.53
N SER A 40 3.37 -13.61 1.87
CA SER A 40 2.57 -14.83 1.77
C SER A 40 2.57 -15.37 0.34
N HIS A 41 2.61 -16.69 0.19
CA HIS A 41 2.66 -17.43 -1.09
C HIS A 41 3.84 -17.07 -2.02
N ARG A 42 4.90 -16.44 -1.52
CA ARG A 42 6.15 -16.23 -2.26
C ARG A 42 7.32 -16.96 -1.64
N ILE A 43 8.31 -17.29 -2.47
CA ILE A 43 9.61 -17.78 -2.03
C ILE A 43 10.32 -16.66 -1.26
N CYS A 44 10.98 -17.01 -0.15
CA CYS A 44 11.73 -16.03 0.62
C CYS A 44 12.89 -15.47 -0.22
N PRO A 45 12.98 -14.13 -0.40
CA PRO A 45 13.97 -13.52 -1.27
C PRO A 45 15.41 -13.69 -0.78
N SER A 46 15.58 -13.95 0.53
CA SER A 46 16.89 -14.11 1.18
C SER A 46 17.35 -15.55 1.17
N CYS A 47 16.42 -16.49 1.38
CA CYS A 47 16.76 -17.91 1.37
C CYS A 47 16.90 -18.46 -0.06
N ARG A 48 16.05 -18.03 -1.03
CA ARG A 48 15.97 -18.50 -2.44
C ARG A 48 16.04 -20.01 -2.70
N LYS A 49 16.09 -20.85 -1.66
CA LYS A 49 16.04 -22.30 -1.77
C LYS A 49 14.63 -22.69 -2.24
N LYS A 50 14.58 -23.56 -3.24
CA LYS A 50 13.37 -24.25 -3.69
C LYS A 50 12.73 -24.99 -2.52
#